data_AF-A0AA85FLK3-F1
#
_entry.id   AF-A0AA85FLK3-F1
#
_cell.length_a   1.000
_cell.length_b   1.000
_cell.length_c   1.000
_cell.angle_alpha   90.00
_cell.angle_beta   90.00
_cell.angle_gamma   90.00
#
_symmetry.space_group_name_H-M   'P 1'
#
loop_
_entity.id
_entity.type
_entity.pdbx_description
1 polymer ?
#
loop_
_entity_poly.entity_id
_entity_poly.type
_entity_poly.pdbx_seq_one_letter_code
_entity_poly.pdbx_strand_id
1 'polypeptide(L)'
;MLPPIMNTEAVFLKPRTPFKLASFNVRTLMQIRQQIGLAMSLEGLNVDVCCLSETRIQDSSEVLQIRSPSVASKSLFHVRLSGDPVASSSGLAGVGVALSARAEAALIDWIPINSRLCAVRLESSIKVRRNRREKRCLFVISAYAPTDCSPDAIKDEFYHQLTVLLQKARSTDIVVLAGDLNAQVGRLGTEESRLGGRWGLVGRRTDNGDRLLQLCTDHNLFLASTNFRHSHRRCATWRPPSASQAWTQIDHIAISYRWRGCVQDCRSFWSTYLESDHALVCANLTLLFSGRRIDHHQRIDISKLAATSVASKYRAELASRLATTPPKSIDEHWLHLHDAMKMASKAACGFAKRPAYKHWVSSGSLQLMEARRSTPGDREFDHKRRLLRNEIGQSLRKDREAWWSERANEMEAAAASGNCRKLFQLIRATGSKKSGVSETIYEDDGMPITNICRRLGRWAEFFEGQFNWPAAPATSTSLSCSPWPVTTDPPNEAEVRKELQLLKRYKSPGPDDLPPALFKDGGDFLTKELTVLFAKVWEQ
;
A
#
# COMPACT_ATOMS: atom_id res chain seq x y z
N MET A 1 21.63 -9.83 -17.58
CA MET A 1 20.98 -8.50 -17.53
C MET A 1 20.55 -8.24 -16.09
N LEU A 2 21.20 -7.28 -15.43
CA LEU A 2 20.87 -6.82 -14.08
C LEU A 2 19.44 -6.23 -14.06
N PRO A 3 18.65 -6.44 -12.98
CA PRO A 3 17.36 -5.79 -12.84
C PRO A 3 17.54 -4.29 -12.54
N PRO A 4 16.60 -3.44 -12.97
CA PRO A 4 16.70 -2.00 -12.81
C PRO A 4 16.60 -1.61 -11.33
N ILE A 5 17.46 -0.68 -10.93
CA ILE A 5 17.49 -0.03 -9.62
C ILE A 5 16.13 0.61 -9.35
N MET A 6 15.34 0.02 -8.46
CA MET A 6 14.13 0.63 -7.93
C MET A 6 14.51 1.78 -7.01
N ASN A 7 14.49 3.02 -7.51
CA ASN A 7 14.60 4.21 -6.68
C ASN A 7 13.27 4.98 -6.68
N THR A 8 12.44 4.68 -5.70
CA THR A 8 11.72 5.65 -4.85
C THR A 8 11.09 4.85 -3.73
N GLU A 9 11.74 4.83 -2.56
CA GLU A 9 11.20 4.22 -1.34
C GLU A 9 9.78 4.77 -1.10
N ALA A 10 8.77 3.91 -1.23
CA ALA A 10 7.39 4.24 -0.87
C ALA A 10 7.30 4.26 0.67
N VAL A 11 7.83 5.32 1.27
CA VAL A 11 7.92 5.40 2.73
C VAL A 11 6.54 5.68 3.33
N PHE A 12 6.00 4.69 4.03
CA PHE A 12 4.75 4.79 4.81
C PHE A 12 4.88 5.71 6.02
N LEU A 13 5.85 5.45 6.90
CA LEU A 13 6.08 6.24 8.11
C LEU A 13 7.12 7.34 7.88
N LYS A 14 6.65 8.59 7.89
CA LYS A 14 7.47 9.80 7.82
C LYS A 14 7.34 10.62 9.11
N PRO A 15 8.43 11.27 9.57
CA PRO A 15 8.34 12.25 10.65
C PRO A 15 7.28 13.32 10.39
N ARG A 16 6.56 13.70 11.45
CA ARG A 16 5.50 14.74 11.50
C ARG A 16 4.34 14.52 10.53
N THR A 17 4.30 13.38 9.84
CA THR A 17 3.19 13.02 8.97
C THR A 17 2.23 12.14 9.78
N PRO A 18 0.96 12.54 9.93
CA PRO A 18 0.00 11.74 10.65
C PRO A 18 -0.32 10.46 9.87
N PHE A 19 -0.54 9.38 10.62
CA PHE A 19 -1.11 8.14 10.12
C PHE A 19 -2.11 7.62 11.15
N LYS A 20 -3.05 6.79 10.70
CA LYS A 20 -4.11 6.26 11.53
C LYS A 20 -4.08 4.74 11.56
N LEU A 21 -4.09 4.21 12.76
CA LEU A 21 -4.18 2.79 13.02
C LEU A 21 -5.52 2.50 13.68
N ALA A 22 -6.22 1.49 13.20
CA ALA A 22 -7.51 1.10 13.74
C ALA A 22 -7.56 -0.38 14.13
N SER A 23 -8.56 -0.72 14.93
CA SER A 23 -9.05 -2.06 15.18
C SER A 23 -10.54 -2.12 14.85
N PHE A 24 -10.98 -3.20 14.22
CA PHE A 24 -12.39 -3.41 13.93
C PHE A 24 -12.75 -4.90 13.89
N ASN A 25 -13.60 -5.33 14.83
CA ASN A 25 -14.30 -6.61 14.69
C ASN A 25 -15.41 -6.45 13.62
N VAL A 26 -15.22 -7.15 12.50
CA VAL A 26 -16.04 -7.00 11.29
C VAL A 26 -17.16 -8.03 11.18
N ARG A 27 -17.23 -8.97 12.13
CA ARG A 27 -18.20 -10.09 12.19
C ARG A 27 -18.10 -11.10 11.06
N THR A 28 -18.04 -10.65 9.81
CA THR A 28 -17.77 -11.47 8.63
C THR A 28 -17.36 -10.61 7.45
N LEU A 29 -16.36 -11.07 6.69
CA LEU A 29 -15.98 -10.50 5.40
C LEU A 29 -16.38 -11.39 4.21
N MET A 30 -17.12 -12.48 4.44
CA MET A 30 -17.59 -13.34 3.34
C MET A 30 -18.56 -12.60 2.40
N GLN A 31 -19.26 -11.60 2.91
CA GLN A 31 -20.23 -10.83 2.13
C GLN A 31 -19.56 -9.62 1.47
N ILE A 32 -19.71 -9.49 0.16
CA ILE A 32 -19.18 -8.34 -0.64
C ILE A 32 -19.62 -7.00 -0.04
N ARG A 33 -20.86 -6.92 0.47
CA ARG A 33 -21.37 -5.70 1.12
C ARG A 33 -20.56 -5.30 2.35
N GLN A 34 -20.14 -6.27 3.17
CA GLN A 34 -19.29 -6.00 4.35
C GLN A 34 -17.89 -5.55 3.91
N GLN A 35 -17.33 -6.15 2.85
CA GLN A 35 -16.05 -5.73 2.28
C GLN A 35 -16.06 -4.28 1.77
N ILE A 36 -17.12 -3.89 1.04
CA ILE A 36 -17.32 -2.50 0.57
C ILE A 36 -17.54 -1.56 1.77
N GLY A 37 -18.37 -1.97 2.73
CA GLY A 37 -18.61 -1.20 3.95
C GLY A 37 -17.34 -0.97 4.78
N LEU A 38 -16.45 -1.97 4.85
CA LEU A 38 -15.14 -1.83 5.45
C LEU A 38 -14.32 -0.78 4.70
N ALA A 39 -14.15 -0.93 3.39
CA ALA A 39 -13.34 -0.02 2.57
C ALA A 39 -13.81 1.45 2.67
N MET A 40 -15.12 1.69 2.63
CA MET A 40 -15.69 3.03 2.81
C MET A 40 -15.45 3.60 4.21
N SER A 41 -15.54 2.75 5.25
CA SER A 41 -15.30 3.17 6.63
C SER A 41 -13.84 3.54 6.86
N LEU A 42 -12.92 2.73 6.32
CA LEU A 42 -11.48 3.00 6.39
C LEU A 42 -11.11 4.27 5.63
N GLU A 43 -11.66 4.46 4.42
CA GLU A 43 -11.44 5.67 3.64
C GLU A 43 -12.01 6.91 4.33
N GLY A 44 -13.28 6.88 4.76
CA GLY A 44 -13.92 8.04 5.39
C GLY A 44 -13.22 8.50 6.67
N LEU A 45 -12.52 7.58 7.34
CA LEU A 45 -11.70 7.87 8.51
C LEU A 45 -10.22 8.10 8.18
N ASN A 46 -9.78 7.97 6.93
CA ASN A 46 -8.37 8.00 6.51
C ASN A 46 -7.49 7.01 7.28
N VAL A 47 -7.98 5.78 7.49
CA VAL A 47 -7.24 4.71 8.17
C VAL A 47 -6.18 4.13 7.24
N ASP A 48 -5.01 3.84 7.79
CA ASP A 48 -3.89 3.29 7.02
C ASP A 48 -3.64 1.83 7.27
N VAL A 49 -3.78 1.41 8.52
CA VAL A 49 -3.60 0.05 9.00
C VAL A 49 -4.80 -0.25 9.90
N CYS A 50 -5.56 -1.29 9.59
CA CYS A 50 -6.69 -1.71 10.41
C CYS A 50 -6.53 -3.18 10.79
N CYS A 51 -6.46 -3.47 12.08
CA CYS A 51 -6.51 -4.84 12.61
C CYS A 51 -7.96 -5.32 12.57
N LEU A 52 -8.20 -6.49 11.97
CA LEU A 52 -9.53 -7.04 11.76
C LEU A 52 -9.71 -8.31 12.59
N SER A 53 -10.88 -8.43 13.20
CA SER A 53 -11.31 -9.61 13.97
C SER A 53 -12.63 -10.15 13.43
N GLU A 54 -12.88 -11.46 13.61
CA GLU A 54 -14.01 -12.20 13.02
C GLU A 54 -14.13 -12.04 11.50
N THR A 55 -13.04 -12.23 10.76
CA THR A 55 -13.07 -12.13 9.29
C THR A 55 -13.88 -13.26 8.65
N ARG A 56 -13.86 -14.46 9.25
CA ARG A 56 -14.58 -15.67 8.81
C ARG A 56 -14.33 -16.08 7.36
N ILE A 57 -13.18 -15.72 6.80
CA ILE A 57 -12.75 -16.16 5.46
C ILE A 57 -11.86 -17.39 5.63
N GLN A 58 -12.15 -18.45 4.87
CA GLN A 58 -11.50 -19.76 5.01
C GLN A 58 -10.14 -19.83 4.29
N ASP A 59 -9.99 -19.12 3.18
CA ASP A 59 -8.74 -19.08 2.42
C ASP A 59 -7.85 -17.92 2.89
N SER A 60 -6.85 -18.24 3.71
CA SER A 60 -5.87 -17.28 4.24
C SER A 60 -4.69 -17.04 3.29
N SER A 61 -4.63 -17.76 2.17
CA SER A 61 -3.49 -17.69 1.23
C SER A 61 -3.60 -16.52 0.25
N GLU A 62 -4.82 -16.04 -0.05
CA GLU A 62 -5.04 -14.92 -0.96
C GLU A 62 -5.16 -13.57 -0.24
N VAL A 63 -4.51 -12.55 -0.81
CA VAL A 63 -4.65 -11.15 -0.38
C VAL A 63 -5.94 -10.57 -0.95
N LEU A 64 -6.94 -10.35 -0.10
CA LEU A 64 -8.21 -9.76 -0.50
C LEU A 64 -8.06 -8.26 -0.79
N GLN A 65 -8.47 -7.82 -1.98
CA GLN A 65 -8.46 -6.41 -2.36
C GLN A 65 -9.85 -5.79 -2.21
N ILE A 66 -10.01 -4.87 -1.27
CA ILE A 66 -11.25 -4.13 -1.06
C ILE A 66 -11.09 -2.67 -1.51
N ARG A 67 -12.11 -2.13 -2.19
CA ARG A 67 -12.07 -0.77 -2.75
C ARG A 67 -13.26 0.04 -2.29
N SER A 68 -13.01 1.29 -1.94
CA SER A 68 -14.09 2.24 -1.72
C SER A 68 -14.67 2.70 -3.07
N PRO A 69 -16.02 2.75 -3.23
CA PRO A 69 -16.69 3.25 -4.41
C PRO A 69 -16.77 4.79 -4.49
N SER A 70 -16.20 5.52 -3.52
CA SER A 70 -16.25 6.99 -3.49
C SER A 70 -15.60 7.63 -4.73
N VAL A 71 -16.24 8.65 -5.29
CA VAL A 71 -15.82 9.32 -6.55
C VAL A 71 -14.54 10.15 -6.36
N ALA A 72 -14.28 10.65 -5.14
CA ALA A 72 -13.19 11.57 -4.86
C ALA A 72 -11.85 10.87 -4.56
N SER A 73 -11.87 9.63 -4.06
CA SER A 73 -10.67 8.85 -3.77
C SER A 73 -10.93 7.37 -4.06
N LYS A 74 -10.01 6.77 -4.82
CA LYS A 74 -10.05 5.34 -5.13
C LYS A 74 -9.22 4.57 -4.10
N SER A 75 -9.57 4.68 -2.83
CA SER A 75 -8.75 4.03 -1.80
C SER A 75 -8.86 2.52 -1.94
N LEU A 76 -7.75 1.90 -2.34
CA LEU A 76 -7.56 0.45 -2.37
C LEU A 76 -6.91 0.04 -1.06
N PHE A 77 -7.52 -0.97 -0.43
CA PHE A 77 -6.96 -1.63 0.73
C PHE A 77 -6.65 -3.10 0.40
N HIS A 78 -5.50 -3.56 0.87
CA HIS A 78 -5.06 -4.95 0.79
C HIS A 78 -5.30 -5.58 2.16
N VAL A 79 -6.13 -6.62 2.20
CA VAL A 79 -6.48 -7.31 3.43
C VAL A 79 -5.74 -8.64 3.45
N ARG A 80 -4.85 -8.78 4.43
CA ARG A 80 -4.14 -10.02 4.71
C ARG A 80 -4.84 -10.75 5.84
N LEU A 81 -5.08 -12.03 5.66
CA LEU A 81 -5.93 -12.83 6.54
C LEU A 81 -5.10 -13.97 7.13
N SER A 82 -5.28 -14.20 8.43
CA SER A 82 -4.72 -15.32 9.15
C SER A 82 -5.86 -16.14 9.72
N GLY A 83 -5.82 -17.43 9.44
CA GLY A 83 -6.89 -18.36 9.73
C GLY A 83 -6.33 -19.77 9.74
N ASP A 84 -6.90 -20.62 10.58
CA ASP A 84 -6.65 -22.05 10.59
C ASP A 84 -7.82 -22.72 9.84
N PRO A 85 -7.56 -23.58 8.83
CA PRO A 85 -8.61 -24.33 8.13
C PRO A 85 -9.57 -25.08 9.08
N VAL A 86 -9.06 -25.61 10.19
CA VAL A 86 -9.84 -26.36 11.19
C VAL A 86 -10.79 -25.41 11.94
N ALA A 87 -10.29 -24.28 12.45
CA ALA A 87 -11.13 -23.24 13.06
C ALA A 87 -12.15 -22.66 12.05
N SER A 88 -11.74 -22.53 10.79
CA SER A 88 -12.56 -21.98 9.70
C SER A 88 -13.74 -22.87 9.31
N SER A 89 -13.64 -24.19 9.53
CA SER A 89 -14.74 -25.14 9.31
C SER A 89 -15.85 -25.03 10.37
N SER A 90 -15.52 -24.55 11.58
CA SER A 90 -16.48 -24.25 12.64
C SER A 90 -17.18 -22.89 12.50
N GLY A 91 -16.79 -22.08 11.51
CA GLY A 91 -17.33 -20.72 11.31
C GLY A 91 -16.93 -19.71 12.39
N LEU A 92 -16.00 -20.10 13.27
CA LEU A 92 -15.54 -19.33 14.42
C LEU A 92 -14.12 -18.80 14.15
N ALA A 93 -13.95 -17.50 14.34
CA ALA A 93 -12.67 -16.76 14.26
C ALA A 93 -12.09 -16.53 12.84
N GLY A 94 -10.92 -15.90 12.82
CA GLY A 94 -10.30 -15.29 11.65
C GLY A 94 -9.87 -13.86 11.99
N VAL A 95 -8.58 -13.58 11.83
CA VAL A 95 -8.01 -12.25 12.03
C VAL A 95 -7.33 -11.77 10.77
N GLY A 96 -7.05 -10.48 10.68
CA GLY A 96 -6.31 -9.94 9.56
C GLY A 96 -5.84 -8.53 9.77
N VAL A 97 -5.20 -7.99 8.75
CA VAL A 97 -4.80 -6.59 8.68
C VAL A 97 -5.19 -6.03 7.33
N ALA A 98 -6.01 -4.98 7.30
CA ALA A 98 -6.26 -4.16 6.13
C ALA A 98 -5.23 -3.03 6.04
N LEU A 99 -4.52 -2.96 4.91
CA LEU A 99 -3.46 -2.00 4.63
C LEU A 99 -3.89 -1.09 3.48
N SER A 100 -3.86 0.22 3.70
CA SER A 100 -3.96 1.20 2.63
C SER A 100 -2.88 0.97 1.58
N ALA A 101 -3.07 1.45 0.35
CA ALA A 101 -2.06 1.32 -0.71
C ALA A 101 -0.66 1.82 -0.29
N ARG A 102 -0.58 2.84 0.58
CA ARG A 102 0.71 3.33 1.11
C ARG A 102 1.31 2.42 2.18
N ALA A 103 0.49 1.78 3.00
CA ALA A 103 0.95 0.86 4.03
C ALA A 103 1.38 -0.48 3.43
N GLU A 104 0.64 -0.99 2.44
CA GLU A 104 1.01 -2.21 1.69
C GLU A 104 2.35 -2.02 0.98
N ALA A 105 2.59 -0.86 0.37
CA ALA A 105 3.86 -0.57 -0.31
C ALA A 105 5.07 -0.56 0.64
N ALA A 106 4.85 -0.43 1.95
CA ALA A 106 5.89 -0.49 2.97
C ALA A 106 5.91 -1.82 3.72
N LEU A 107 5.10 -2.82 3.34
CA LEU A 107 5.06 -4.10 4.01
C LEU A 107 6.40 -4.85 3.80
N ILE A 108 7.08 -5.12 4.92
CA ILE A 108 8.31 -5.93 4.96
C ILE A 108 7.97 -7.39 5.22
N ASP A 109 7.09 -7.63 6.19
CA ASP A 109 6.82 -8.97 6.69
C ASP A 109 5.34 -9.14 7.07
N TRP A 110 4.80 -10.31 6.74
CA TRP A 110 3.45 -10.76 7.08
C TRP A 110 3.59 -12.05 7.89
N ILE A 111 3.13 -12.02 9.14
CA ILE A 111 3.32 -13.09 10.11
C ILE A 111 1.95 -13.62 10.53
N PRO A 112 1.37 -14.59 9.79
CA PRO A 112 0.19 -15.30 10.24
C PRO A 112 0.59 -16.28 11.36
N ILE A 113 -0.16 -16.30 12.46
CA ILE A 113 0.08 -17.24 13.58
C ILE A 113 -1.04 -18.27 13.62
N ASN A 114 -2.28 -17.81 13.76
CA ASN A 114 -3.46 -18.67 13.79
C ASN A 114 -4.74 -17.84 13.52
N SER A 115 -5.91 -18.40 13.82
CA SER A 115 -7.21 -17.75 13.66
C SER A 115 -7.46 -16.56 14.61
N ARG A 116 -6.55 -16.29 15.55
CA ARG A 116 -6.66 -15.25 16.59
C ARG A 116 -5.51 -14.25 16.61
N LEU A 117 -4.36 -14.59 16.02
CA LEU A 117 -3.17 -13.74 16.03
C LEU A 117 -2.54 -13.65 14.64
N CYS A 118 -2.16 -12.44 14.25
CA CYS A 118 -1.25 -12.18 13.15
C CYS A 118 -0.52 -10.85 13.36
N ALA A 119 0.56 -10.63 12.60
CA ALA A 119 1.28 -9.36 12.64
C ALA A 119 1.76 -8.93 11.25
N VAL A 120 1.95 -7.62 11.11
CA VAL A 120 2.64 -7.01 9.96
C VAL A 120 3.82 -6.18 10.44
N ARG A 121 4.90 -6.23 9.69
CA ARG A 121 6.06 -5.34 9.86
C ARG A 121 6.11 -4.37 8.69
N LEU A 122 6.03 -3.07 8.94
CA LEU A 122 6.05 -2.02 7.91
C LEU A 122 7.32 -1.17 8.00
N GLU A 123 7.95 -0.89 6.87
CA GLU A 123 9.15 -0.06 6.77
C GLU A 123 8.84 1.42 7.09
N SER A 124 9.79 2.08 7.77
CA SER A 124 9.80 3.53 7.91
C SER A 124 11.04 4.17 7.29
N SER A 125 10.96 5.47 7.02
CA SER A 125 12.14 6.27 6.62
C SER A 125 13.06 6.63 7.78
N ILE A 126 12.68 6.25 9.00
CA ILE A 126 13.27 6.80 10.21
C ILE A 126 14.51 5.99 10.54
N LYS A 127 15.67 6.54 10.20
CA LYS A 127 16.97 5.98 10.54
C LYS A 127 17.20 6.01 12.06
N VAL A 128 17.79 4.94 12.58
CA VAL A 128 18.21 4.86 13.98
C VAL A 128 19.47 5.71 14.17
N ARG A 129 19.50 6.60 15.16
CA ARG A 129 20.62 7.55 15.37
C ARG A 129 21.99 6.87 15.50
N ARG A 130 22.04 5.65 16.05
CA ARG A 130 23.28 4.86 16.21
C ARG A 130 23.80 4.27 14.88
N ASN A 131 22.92 4.02 13.91
CA ASN A 131 23.30 3.38 12.65
C ASN A 131 22.45 3.92 11.48
N ARG A 132 23.08 4.65 10.55
CA ARG A 132 22.39 5.24 9.38
C ARG A 132 21.85 4.20 8.39
N ARG A 133 22.19 2.91 8.55
CA ARG A 133 21.66 1.79 7.77
C ARG A 133 20.41 1.15 8.38
N GLU A 134 20.25 1.21 9.70
CA GLU A 134 19.10 0.59 10.37
C GLU A 134 17.92 1.57 10.42
N LYS A 135 16.75 1.11 9.95
CA LYS A 135 15.51 1.88 9.95
C LYS A 135 14.58 1.33 11.03
N ARG A 136 13.87 2.22 11.72
CA ARG A 136 12.76 1.82 12.60
C ARG A 136 11.65 1.23 11.73
N CYS A 137 10.95 0.21 12.22
CA CYS A 137 9.77 -0.33 11.54
C CYS A 137 8.55 -0.19 12.44
N LEU A 138 7.35 -0.18 11.86
CA LEU A 138 6.12 -0.39 12.60
C LEU A 138 5.89 -1.89 12.71
N PHE A 139 5.68 -2.41 13.90
CA PHE A 139 5.31 -3.80 14.12
C PHE A 139 3.89 -3.82 14.69
N VAL A 140 2.91 -4.19 13.88
CA VAL A 140 1.49 -4.17 14.26
C VAL A 140 1.01 -5.59 14.45
N ILE A 141 0.52 -5.90 15.65
CA ILE A 141 -0.11 -7.16 15.99
C ILE A 141 -1.63 -6.95 15.97
N SER A 142 -2.31 -7.79 15.19
CA SER A 142 -3.77 -7.92 15.16
C SER A 142 -4.17 -9.12 16.02
N ALA A 143 -5.04 -8.89 16.99
CA ALA A 143 -5.39 -9.89 18.01
C ALA A 143 -6.91 -10.02 18.20
N TYR A 144 -7.37 -11.27 18.32
CA TYR A 144 -8.74 -11.61 18.70
C TYR A 144 -8.73 -12.58 19.89
N ALA A 145 -8.80 -12.04 21.10
CA ALA A 145 -8.70 -12.83 22.31
C ALA A 145 -9.92 -13.74 22.52
N PRO A 146 -9.77 -14.87 23.23
CA PRO A 146 -10.90 -15.64 23.74
C PRO A 146 -11.83 -14.77 24.61
N THR A 147 -13.11 -15.12 24.67
CA THR A 147 -14.06 -14.41 25.52
C THR A 147 -13.72 -14.63 27.00
N ASP A 148 -14.14 -13.71 27.87
CA ASP A 148 -13.83 -13.76 29.31
C ASP A 148 -14.36 -15.05 29.99
N CYS A 149 -15.45 -15.62 29.45
CA CYS A 149 -16.03 -16.90 29.88
C CYS A 149 -15.30 -18.14 29.35
N SER A 150 -14.26 -17.98 28.53
CA SER A 150 -13.47 -19.12 28.03
C SER A 150 -12.68 -19.75 29.17
N PRO A 151 -12.37 -21.07 29.12
CA PRO A 151 -11.53 -21.71 30.12
C PRO A 151 -10.16 -21.03 30.25
N ASP A 152 -9.61 -20.99 31.47
CA ASP A 152 -8.32 -20.32 31.74
C ASP A 152 -7.20 -20.86 30.86
N ALA A 153 -7.12 -22.17 30.64
CA ALA A 153 -6.13 -22.79 29.74
C ALA A 153 -6.15 -22.20 28.31
N ILE A 154 -7.33 -21.85 27.78
CA ILE A 154 -7.46 -21.25 26.45
C ILE A 154 -7.00 -19.79 26.46
N LYS A 155 -7.29 -19.06 27.54
CA LYS A 155 -6.80 -17.68 27.73
C LYS A 155 -5.28 -17.66 27.92
N ASP A 156 -4.75 -18.53 28.78
CA ASP A 156 -3.31 -18.67 29.07
C ASP A 156 -2.52 -18.96 27.79
N GLU A 157 -2.96 -19.92 26.99
CA GLU A 157 -2.32 -20.25 25.72
C GLU A 157 -2.34 -19.07 24.75
N PHE A 158 -3.46 -18.35 24.65
CA PHE A 158 -3.54 -17.14 23.82
C PHE A 158 -2.56 -16.05 24.26
N TYR A 159 -2.49 -15.73 25.55
CA TYR A 159 -1.58 -14.71 26.07
C TYR A 159 -0.11 -15.16 25.99
N HIS A 160 0.17 -16.47 26.10
CA HIS A 160 1.49 -17.04 25.86
C HIS A 160 1.92 -16.86 24.38
N GLN A 161 1.08 -17.22 23.43
CA GLN A 161 1.35 -17.02 22.00
C GLN A 161 1.50 -15.54 21.63
N LEU A 162 0.70 -14.67 22.23
CA LEU A 162 0.81 -13.22 22.06
C LEU A 162 2.15 -12.68 22.61
N THR A 163 2.61 -13.20 23.74
CA THR A 163 3.93 -12.92 24.33
C THR A 163 5.06 -13.33 23.37
N VAL A 164 4.99 -14.55 22.84
CA VAL A 164 5.96 -15.05 21.84
C VAL A 164 5.96 -14.17 20.59
N LEU A 165 4.79 -13.72 20.11
CA LEU A 165 4.69 -12.83 18.96
C LEU A 165 5.27 -11.44 19.24
N LEU A 166 5.06 -10.88 20.43
CA LEU A 166 5.66 -9.62 20.87
C LEU A 166 7.19 -9.70 20.90
N GLN A 167 7.74 -10.84 21.31
CA GLN A 167 9.19 -11.09 21.34
C GLN A 167 9.84 -11.15 19.95
N LYS A 168 9.06 -11.36 18.87
CA LYS A 168 9.56 -11.27 17.49
C LYS A 168 9.86 -9.84 17.04
N ALA A 169 9.34 -8.83 17.74
CA ALA A 169 9.63 -7.43 17.42
C ALA A 169 11.10 -7.11 17.69
N ARG A 170 11.74 -6.32 16.80
CA ARG A 170 13.10 -5.84 17.05
C ARG A 170 13.06 -4.73 18.10
N SER A 171 14.16 -4.59 18.83
CA SER A 171 14.33 -3.51 19.83
C SER A 171 14.19 -2.09 19.26
N THR A 172 14.35 -1.93 17.95
CA THR A 172 14.21 -0.65 17.24
C THR A 172 12.80 -0.36 16.74
N ASP A 173 11.91 -1.36 16.76
CA ASP A 173 10.55 -1.28 16.22
C ASP A 173 9.62 -0.42 17.11
N ILE A 174 8.57 0.10 16.48
CA ILE A 174 7.42 0.72 17.12
C ILE A 174 6.35 -0.36 17.17
N VAL A 175 6.12 -0.94 18.35
CA VAL A 175 5.15 -2.03 18.51
C VAL A 175 3.77 -1.45 18.79
N VAL A 176 2.77 -1.93 18.06
CA VAL A 176 1.35 -1.64 18.30
C VAL A 176 0.59 -2.96 18.38
N LEU A 177 -0.14 -3.17 19.46
CA LEU A 177 -1.11 -4.25 19.61
C LEU A 177 -2.51 -3.64 19.43
N ALA A 178 -3.30 -4.16 18.52
CA ALA A 178 -4.65 -3.69 18.28
C ALA A 178 -5.58 -4.86 17.96
N GLY A 179 -6.80 -4.80 18.45
CA GLY A 179 -7.70 -5.93 18.28
C GLY A 179 -8.94 -5.89 19.14
N ASP A 180 -9.71 -6.95 19.03
CA ASP A 180 -10.77 -7.28 19.99
C ASP A 180 -10.15 -8.18 21.05
N LEU A 181 -9.83 -7.60 22.20
CA LEU A 181 -9.13 -8.31 23.27
C LEU A 181 -10.10 -8.90 24.28
N ASN A 182 -11.41 -8.78 24.07
CA ASN A 182 -12.42 -9.28 25.00
C ASN A 182 -12.15 -8.89 26.46
N ALA A 183 -11.54 -7.72 26.68
CA ALA A 183 -10.95 -7.30 27.95
C ALA A 183 -11.60 -6.00 28.41
N GLN A 184 -12.24 -5.97 29.58
CA GLN A 184 -12.71 -4.72 30.17
C GLN A 184 -11.71 -4.27 31.22
N VAL A 185 -10.98 -3.21 30.92
CA VAL A 185 -9.90 -2.70 31.78
C VAL A 185 -10.41 -1.71 32.85
N GLY A 186 -11.44 -0.93 32.50
CA GLY A 186 -11.97 0.11 33.37
C GLY A 186 -11.14 1.41 33.35
N ARG A 187 -11.31 2.24 34.39
CA ARG A 187 -10.47 3.43 34.62
C ARG A 187 -9.21 3.02 35.37
N LEU A 188 -8.05 3.43 34.85
CA LEU A 188 -6.77 3.18 35.49
C LEU A 188 -6.47 4.23 36.57
N GLY A 189 -5.97 3.75 37.72
CA GLY A 189 -5.58 4.58 38.85
C GLY A 189 -4.25 5.32 38.65
N THR A 190 -3.80 6.04 39.69
CA THR A 190 -2.49 6.71 39.69
C THR A 190 -1.32 5.72 39.63
N GLU A 191 -1.47 4.55 40.25
CA GLU A 191 -0.44 3.50 40.26
C GLU A 191 -0.26 2.84 38.88
N GLU A 192 -1.35 2.79 38.10
CA GLU A 192 -1.39 2.18 36.77
C GLU A 192 -1.18 3.21 35.65
N SER A 193 -0.80 4.45 35.97
CA SER A 193 -0.67 5.54 34.99
C SER A 193 0.42 5.29 33.94
N ARG A 194 1.30 4.31 34.17
CA ARG A 194 2.29 3.85 33.19
C ARG A 194 1.68 2.95 32.11
N LEU A 195 0.54 2.33 32.39
CA LEU A 195 -0.11 1.37 31.50
C LEU A 195 -1.18 2.00 30.61
N GLY A 196 -1.73 3.16 31.00
CA GLY A 196 -2.74 3.87 30.22
C GLY A 196 -3.23 5.11 30.97
N GLY A 197 -4.42 5.59 30.62
CA GLY A 197 -5.02 6.75 31.29
C GLY A 197 -6.29 6.45 32.08
N ARG A 198 -6.72 7.47 32.84
CA ARG A 198 -7.90 7.43 33.72
C ARG A 198 -9.25 7.61 33.01
N TRP A 199 -9.26 7.61 31.68
CA TRP A 199 -10.44 7.94 30.87
C TRP A 199 -11.08 6.71 30.19
N GLY A 200 -10.67 5.50 30.59
CA GLY A 200 -11.35 4.26 30.22
C GLY A 200 -12.83 4.25 30.64
N LEU A 201 -13.61 3.38 30.00
CA LEU A 201 -15.04 3.24 30.31
C LEU A 201 -15.23 2.74 31.75
N VAL A 202 -16.24 3.24 32.46
CA VAL A 202 -16.55 2.75 33.81
C VAL A 202 -17.15 1.36 33.70
N GLY A 203 -16.58 0.40 34.41
CA GLY A 203 -17.05 -0.98 34.43
C GLY A 203 -16.21 -1.82 35.40
N ARG A 204 -16.73 -3.01 35.73
CA ARG A 204 -15.96 -4.01 36.48
C ARG A 204 -14.84 -4.52 35.58
N ARG A 205 -13.61 -4.50 36.10
CA ARG A 205 -12.47 -5.10 35.42
C ARG A 205 -12.70 -6.60 35.27
N THR A 206 -12.48 -7.12 34.07
CA THR A 206 -12.59 -8.56 33.79
C THR A 206 -11.25 -9.26 33.93
N ASP A 207 -11.24 -10.60 33.97
CA ASP A 207 -9.99 -11.38 34.04
C ASP A 207 -9.11 -11.13 32.81
N ASN A 208 -9.71 -11.09 31.62
CA ASN A 208 -9.02 -10.63 30.40
C ASN A 208 -8.47 -9.19 30.54
N GLY A 209 -9.16 -8.33 31.30
CA GLY A 209 -8.70 -6.98 31.64
C GLY A 209 -7.40 -6.98 32.43
N ASP A 210 -7.31 -7.80 33.48
CA ASP A 210 -6.09 -7.96 34.28
C ASP A 210 -4.95 -8.59 33.48
N ARG A 211 -5.24 -9.65 32.70
CA ARG A 211 -4.26 -10.29 31.81
C ARG A 211 -3.69 -9.33 30.77
N LEU A 212 -4.53 -8.46 30.21
CA LEU A 212 -4.08 -7.42 29.28
C LEU A 212 -3.17 -6.39 29.96
N LEU A 213 -3.49 -5.97 31.19
CA LEU A 213 -2.64 -5.04 31.94
C LEU A 213 -1.30 -5.67 32.34
N GLN A 214 -1.30 -6.96 32.72
CA GLN A 214 -0.09 -7.71 32.98
C GLN A 214 0.79 -7.78 31.73
N LEU A 215 0.23 -8.16 30.58
CA LEU A 215 0.93 -8.17 29.30
C LEU A 215 1.51 -6.77 28.96
N CYS A 216 0.75 -5.70 29.21
CA CYS A 216 1.24 -4.34 28.99
C CYS A 216 2.40 -3.98 29.91
N THR A 217 2.39 -4.47 31.15
CA THR A 217 3.49 -4.29 32.12
C THR A 217 4.74 -5.01 31.62
N ASP A 218 4.62 -6.29 31.27
CA ASP A 218 5.74 -7.15 30.89
C ASP A 218 6.42 -6.69 29.61
N HIS A 219 5.63 -6.24 28.63
CA HIS A 219 6.13 -5.78 27.33
C HIS A 219 6.25 -4.26 27.18
N ASN A 220 6.13 -3.52 28.29
CA ASN A 220 6.19 -2.07 28.30
C ASN A 220 5.28 -1.42 27.24
N LEU A 221 4.02 -1.85 27.19
CA LEU A 221 2.97 -1.28 26.33
C LEU A 221 2.12 -0.27 27.10
N PHE A 222 1.52 0.64 26.37
CA PHE A 222 0.65 1.71 26.86
C PHE A 222 -0.70 1.63 26.13
N LEU A 223 -1.78 1.36 26.86
CA LEU A 223 -3.16 1.38 26.38
C LEU A 223 -3.57 2.80 26.01
N ALA A 224 -3.47 3.10 24.71
CA ALA A 224 -3.89 4.37 24.14
C ALA A 224 -5.41 4.59 24.26
N SER A 225 -6.20 3.51 24.23
CA SER A 225 -7.67 3.56 24.26
C SER A 225 -8.27 4.09 25.57
N THR A 226 -7.51 4.16 26.66
CA THR A 226 -7.95 4.70 27.95
C THR A 226 -7.36 6.09 28.25
N ASN A 227 -6.54 6.64 27.34
CA ASN A 227 -5.72 7.82 27.61
C ASN A 227 -6.42 9.16 27.36
N PHE A 228 -7.47 9.20 26.53
CA PHE A 228 -8.09 10.45 26.09
C PHE A 228 -9.50 10.61 26.64
N ARG A 229 -9.85 11.84 27.05
CA ARG A 229 -11.18 12.15 27.55
C ARG A 229 -12.17 12.24 26.39
N HIS A 230 -13.10 11.30 26.33
CA HIS A 230 -14.18 11.29 25.36
C HIS A 230 -15.54 11.04 26.00
N SER A 231 -16.62 11.21 25.22
CA SER A 231 -17.96 10.82 25.64
C SER A 231 -18.09 9.30 25.68
N HIS A 232 -19.06 8.79 26.46
CA HIS A 232 -19.32 7.35 26.59
C HIS A 232 -19.37 6.61 25.25
N ARG A 233 -20.10 7.15 24.26
CA ARG A 233 -20.24 6.57 22.91
C ARG A 233 -18.90 6.49 22.13
N ARG A 234 -17.94 7.35 22.45
CA ARG A 234 -16.62 7.40 21.83
C ARG A 234 -15.58 6.55 22.59
N CYS A 235 -15.92 6.01 23.75
CA CYS A 235 -15.11 5.04 24.49
C CYS A 235 -15.63 3.61 24.33
N ALA A 236 -16.95 3.41 24.34
CA ALA A 236 -17.57 2.10 24.17
C ALA A 236 -17.29 1.55 22.76
N THR A 237 -16.97 0.25 22.71
CA THR A 237 -16.56 -0.46 21.48
C THR A 237 -17.49 -1.58 21.12
N TRP A 238 -18.28 -2.12 22.07
CA TRP A 238 -19.21 -3.20 21.81
C TRP A 238 -20.62 -2.89 22.32
N ARG A 239 -21.62 -3.24 21.50
CA ARG A 239 -23.04 -3.10 21.80
C ARG A 239 -23.63 -4.49 22.03
N PRO A 240 -24.09 -4.80 23.25
CA PRO A 240 -24.72 -6.07 23.52
C PRO A 240 -26.01 -6.29 22.70
N PRO A 241 -26.39 -7.55 22.41
CA PRO A 241 -27.65 -7.87 21.71
C PRO A 241 -28.90 -7.46 22.51
N SER A 242 -28.81 -7.52 23.84
CA SER A 242 -29.91 -7.16 24.75
C SER A 242 -29.84 -5.70 25.16
N ALA A 243 -30.98 -4.99 25.06
CA ALA A 243 -31.07 -3.57 25.40
C ALA A 243 -30.86 -3.26 26.89
N SER A 244 -30.92 -4.27 27.76
CA SER A 244 -30.70 -4.14 29.22
C SER A 244 -29.23 -4.14 29.63
N GLN A 245 -28.33 -4.58 28.74
CA GLN A 245 -26.90 -4.65 29.03
C GLN A 245 -26.19 -3.34 28.65
N ALA A 246 -25.28 -2.89 29.51
CA ALA A 246 -24.46 -1.72 29.25
C ALA A 246 -23.48 -1.99 28.10
N TRP A 247 -23.18 -0.96 27.32
CA TRP A 247 -22.15 -1.05 26.29
C TRP A 247 -20.78 -1.12 26.95
N THR A 248 -19.87 -1.90 26.39
CA THR A 248 -18.55 -2.15 27.00
C THR A 248 -17.42 -1.67 26.10
N GLN A 249 -16.22 -1.58 26.67
CA GLN A 249 -14.97 -1.31 25.96
C GLN A 249 -14.15 -2.60 26.03
N ILE A 250 -14.03 -3.30 24.91
CA ILE A 250 -13.32 -4.58 24.77
C ILE A 250 -12.32 -4.60 23.60
N ASP A 251 -12.45 -3.65 22.69
CA ASP A 251 -11.51 -3.42 21.59
C ASP A 251 -10.47 -2.38 22.03
N HIS A 252 -9.20 -2.71 21.87
CA HIS A 252 -8.11 -1.91 22.42
C HIS A 252 -7.02 -1.65 21.39
N ILE A 253 -6.31 -0.53 21.59
CA ILE A 253 -5.06 -0.21 20.90
C ILE A 253 -4.04 0.12 21.99
N ALA A 254 -2.94 -0.63 22.00
CA ALA A 254 -1.79 -0.42 22.86
C ALA A 254 -0.54 -0.19 22.01
N ILE A 255 0.37 0.68 22.46
CA ILE A 255 1.61 1.02 21.77
C ILE A 255 2.79 0.92 22.73
N SER A 256 4.01 0.60 22.27
CA SER A 256 5.16 0.61 23.19
C SER A 256 5.26 1.95 23.94
N TYR A 257 5.47 1.89 25.25
CA TYR A 257 5.44 3.02 26.18
C TYR A 257 6.36 4.16 25.74
N ARG A 258 7.53 3.83 25.17
CA ARG A 258 8.47 4.78 24.57
C ARG A 258 7.81 5.71 23.55
N TRP A 259 6.84 5.22 22.80
CA TRP A 259 6.18 5.90 21.68
C TRP A 259 4.80 6.44 22.05
N ARG A 260 4.36 6.34 23.31
CA ARG A 260 3.04 6.81 23.76
C ARG A 260 2.76 8.27 23.40
N GLY A 261 3.78 9.15 23.43
CA GLY A 261 3.66 10.56 23.07
C GLY A 261 3.40 10.82 21.58
N CYS A 262 3.48 9.79 20.73
CA CYS A 262 3.11 9.90 19.31
C CYS A 262 1.60 9.79 19.11
N VAL A 263 0.85 9.21 20.05
CA VAL A 263 -0.60 9.10 19.97
C VAL A 263 -1.22 10.46 20.26
N GLN A 264 -1.96 11.00 19.30
CA GLN A 264 -2.61 12.31 19.38
C GLN A 264 -4.08 12.20 19.84
N ASP A 265 -4.74 11.09 19.50
CA ASP A 265 -6.12 10.80 19.84
C ASP A 265 -6.36 9.29 19.72
N CYS A 266 -7.29 8.72 20.49
CA CYS A 266 -7.72 7.32 20.34
C CYS A 266 -9.17 7.16 20.78
N ARG A 267 -10.07 6.80 19.84
CA ARG A 267 -11.51 6.74 20.10
C ARG A 267 -12.28 5.79 19.18
N SER A 268 -13.51 5.47 19.59
CA SER A 268 -14.44 4.60 18.87
C SER A 268 -15.33 5.37 17.87
N PHE A 269 -15.64 4.71 16.76
CA PHE A 269 -16.48 5.21 15.68
C PHE A 269 -17.59 4.21 15.38
N TRP A 270 -18.81 4.56 15.80
CA TRP A 270 -20.04 3.80 15.54
C TRP A 270 -20.69 4.14 14.19
N SER A 271 -20.27 5.23 13.56
CA SER A 271 -20.79 5.71 12.27
C SER A 271 -19.99 5.11 11.11
N THR A 272 -20.00 3.79 10.98
CA THR A 272 -19.34 3.04 9.90
C THR A 272 -20.34 2.60 8.84
N TYR A 273 -19.85 2.31 7.63
CA TYR A 273 -20.66 1.72 6.55
C TYR A 273 -20.79 0.19 6.69
N LEU A 274 -19.96 -0.43 7.54
CA LEU A 274 -19.98 -1.84 7.88
C LEU A 274 -21.04 -2.11 8.96
N GLU A 275 -21.80 -3.21 8.82
CA GLU A 275 -22.78 -3.64 9.83
C GLU A 275 -22.10 -4.58 10.84
N SER A 276 -21.68 -4.01 11.96
CA SER A 276 -21.12 -4.72 13.12
C SER A 276 -21.77 -4.20 14.41
N ASP A 277 -21.83 -5.07 15.41
CA ASP A 277 -22.12 -4.75 16.81
C ASP A 277 -20.91 -4.15 17.54
N HIS A 278 -19.75 -4.11 16.88
CA HIS A 278 -18.57 -3.38 17.33
C HIS A 278 -18.42 -2.03 16.64
N ALA A 279 -17.76 -1.10 17.34
CA ALA A 279 -17.27 0.15 16.79
C ALA A 279 -15.86 -0.03 16.23
N LEU A 280 -15.52 0.75 15.20
CA LEU A 280 -14.14 0.87 14.77
C LEU A 280 -13.37 1.75 15.77
N VAL A 281 -12.36 1.20 16.44
CA VAL A 281 -11.46 1.96 17.34
C VAL A 281 -10.30 2.49 16.53
N CYS A 282 -10.03 3.79 16.58
CA CYS A 282 -8.99 4.41 15.75
C CYS A 282 -8.09 5.32 16.59
N ALA A 283 -6.78 5.10 16.47
CA ALA A 283 -5.72 5.91 17.02
C ALA A 283 -5.10 6.80 15.91
N ASN A 284 -5.00 8.10 16.19
CA ASN A 284 -4.27 9.04 15.35
C ASN A 284 -2.83 9.14 15.87
N LEU A 285 -1.85 8.85 15.02
CA LEU A 285 -0.43 8.84 15.41
C LEU A 285 0.38 9.82 14.57
N THR A 286 1.26 10.59 15.22
CA THR A 286 2.21 11.50 14.56
C THR A 286 3.59 11.29 15.18
N LEU A 287 4.57 10.86 14.37
CA LEU A 287 5.94 10.66 14.83
C LEU A 287 6.69 12.00 14.89
N LEU A 288 6.93 12.55 16.07
CA LEU A 288 7.43 13.93 16.26
C LEU A 288 8.94 14.12 15.98
N PHE A 289 9.51 13.57 14.90
CA PHE A 289 10.89 13.86 14.45
C PHE A 289 10.94 15.03 13.46
N SER A 290 12.08 15.69 13.30
CA SER A 290 12.33 16.61 12.18
C SER A 290 12.61 15.80 10.90
N GLY A 291 11.63 15.68 9.99
CA GLY A 291 11.79 14.99 8.71
C GLY A 291 12.26 15.91 7.58
N ARG A 292 12.96 15.34 6.59
CA ARG A 292 13.31 16.01 5.33
C ARG A 292 12.08 16.02 4.40
N ARG A 293 11.78 17.15 3.76
CA ARG A 293 10.73 17.27 2.73
C ARG A 293 11.10 16.42 1.51
N ILE A 294 10.12 15.66 0.99
CA ILE A 294 10.20 15.00 -0.31
C ILE A 294 9.29 15.78 -1.25
N ASP A 295 9.84 16.21 -2.38
CA ASP A 295 9.10 16.92 -3.42
C ASP A 295 8.43 15.90 -4.37
N HIS A 296 7.15 16.11 -4.68
CA HIS A 296 6.41 15.23 -5.59
C HIS A 296 6.63 15.70 -7.02
N HIS A 297 7.52 15.05 -7.77
CA HIS A 297 7.73 15.39 -9.17
C HIS A 297 6.48 15.09 -10.03
N GLN A 298 5.91 16.14 -10.63
CA GLN A 298 4.83 16.02 -11.60
C GLN A 298 5.38 15.47 -12.93
N ARG A 299 4.72 14.45 -13.49
CA ARG A 299 5.18 13.76 -14.71
C ARG A 299 4.80 14.58 -15.95
N ILE A 300 5.75 14.82 -16.84
CA ILE A 300 5.56 15.57 -18.10
C ILE A 300 4.71 14.73 -19.08
N ASP A 301 3.74 15.35 -19.76
CA ASP A 301 2.87 14.67 -20.73
C ASP A 301 3.50 14.59 -22.13
N ILE A 302 4.51 13.73 -22.26
CA ILE A 302 5.28 13.51 -23.49
C ILE A 302 4.40 13.06 -24.66
N SER A 303 3.18 12.54 -24.40
CA SER A 303 2.26 12.12 -25.47
C SER A 303 1.86 13.27 -26.40
N LYS A 304 1.88 14.52 -25.90
CA LYS A 304 1.53 15.71 -26.68
C LYS A 304 2.55 16.07 -27.76
N LEU A 305 3.78 15.58 -27.67
CA LEU A 305 4.80 15.80 -28.73
C LEU A 305 4.44 15.13 -30.05
N ALA A 306 3.47 14.21 -30.07
CA ALA A 306 2.93 13.69 -31.32
C ALA A 306 2.20 14.77 -32.15
N ALA A 307 1.71 15.84 -31.52
CA ALA A 307 1.09 16.95 -32.22
C ALA A 307 2.16 17.90 -32.78
N THR A 308 2.12 18.17 -34.09
CA THR A 308 3.10 19.02 -34.79
C THR A 308 3.28 20.39 -34.15
N SER A 309 2.18 21.01 -33.67
CA SER A 309 2.23 22.32 -33.01
C SER A 309 2.98 22.30 -31.67
N VAL A 310 2.90 21.22 -30.90
CA VAL A 310 3.60 21.06 -29.63
C VAL A 310 5.07 20.72 -29.86
N ALA A 311 5.36 19.87 -30.86
CA ALA A 311 6.72 19.56 -31.27
C ALA A 311 7.47 20.81 -31.75
N SER A 312 6.82 21.69 -32.54
CA SER A 312 7.42 22.95 -32.97
C SER A 312 7.72 23.89 -31.79
N LYS A 313 6.81 23.99 -30.81
CA LYS A 313 7.05 24.75 -29.57
C LYS A 313 8.22 24.19 -28.78
N TYR A 314 8.30 22.86 -28.64
CA TYR A 314 9.41 22.19 -27.98
C TYR A 314 10.75 22.49 -28.66
N ARG A 315 10.82 22.40 -30.00
CA ARG A 315 12.04 22.70 -30.77
C ARG A 315 12.49 24.15 -30.62
N ALA A 316 11.55 25.10 -30.69
CA ALA A 316 11.85 26.53 -30.52
C ALA A 316 12.40 26.83 -29.12
N GLU A 317 11.76 26.28 -28.09
CA GLU A 317 12.21 26.43 -26.70
C GLU A 317 13.56 25.75 -26.44
N LEU A 318 13.78 24.58 -27.04
CA LEU A 318 15.05 23.85 -26.95
C LEU A 318 16.19 24.63 -27.61
N ALA A 319 15.98 25.13 -28.83
CA ALA A 319 16.96 25.95 -29.55
C ALA A 319 17.30 27.23 -28.78
N SER A 320 16.30 27.91 -28.20
CA SER A 320 16.52 29.11 -27.39
C SER A 320 17.38 28.84 -26.15
N ARG A 321 17.21 27.68 -25.49
CA ARG A 321 17.93 27.31 -24.27
C ARG A 321 19.35 26.81 -24.51
N LEU A 322 19.60 26.31 -25.72
CA LEU A 322 20.91 25.80 -26.13
C LEU A 322 21.74 26.85 -26.91
N ALA A 323 21.20 28.04 -27.16
CA ALA A 323 21.92 29.13 -27.84
C ALA A 323 23.03 29.80 -26.98
N THR A 324 23.34 29.28 -25.79
CA THR A 324 24.36 29.80 -24.88
C THR A 324 25.75 29.23 -25.15
N THR A 325 26.80 29.90 -24.66
CA THR A 325 28.22 29.58 -24.87
C THR A 325 28.55 28.10 -24.61
N PRO A 326 29.34 27.43 -25.47
CA PRO A 326 29.61 26.01 -25.36
C PRO A 326 30.40 25.68 -24.06
N PRO A 327 29.95 24.67 -23.28
CA PRO A 327 30.60 24.27 -22.03
C PRO A 327 31.99 23.67 -22.25
N LYS A 328 32.85 23.79 -21.21
CA LYS A 328 34.29 23.50 -21.29
C LYS A 328 34.61 22.01 -21.14
N SER A 329 33.73 21.24 -20.49
CA SER A 329 33.88 19.79 -20.30
C SER A 329 32.74 19.00 -20.93
N ILE A 330 32.98 17.71 -21.19
CA ILE A 330 31.97 16.77 -21.71
C ILE A 330 30.78 16.65 -20.75
N ASP A 331 31.05 16.52 -19.45
CA ASP A 331 30.02 16.38 -18.42
C ASP A 331 29.13 17.64 -18.33
N GLU A 332 29.73 18.83 -18.40
CA GLU A 332 28.97 20.09 -18.45
C GLU A 332 28.12 20.21 -19.72
N HIS A 333 28.62 19.72 -20.87
CA HIS A 333 27.89 19.71 -22.13
C HIS A 333 26.68 18.79 -22.07
N TRP A 334 26.85 17.56 -21.55
CA TRP A 334 25.72 16.66 -21.35
C TRP A 334 24.71 17.23 -20.34
N LEU A 335 25.17 17.79 -19.22
CA LEU A 335 24.27 18.33 -18.19
C LEU A 335 23.44 19.51 -18.72
N HIS A 336 24.07 20.43 -19.47
CA HIS A 336 23.36 21.54 -20.10
C HIS A 336 22.33 21.05 -21.12
N LEU A 337 22.69 20.07 -21.94
CA LEU A 337 21.77 19.46 -22.91
C LEU A 337 20.58 18.79 -22.22
N HIS A 338 20.86 18.01 -21.18
CA HIS A 338 19.86 17.32 -20.38
C HIS A 338 18.86 18.29 -19.75
N ASP A 339 19.36 19.33 -19.08
CA ASP A 339 18.53 20.34 -18.41
C ASP A 339 17.71 21.15 -19.42
N ALA A 340 18.28 21.49 -20.59
CA ALA A 340 17.57 22.16 -21.67
C ALA A 340 16.42 21.30 -22.19
N MET A 341 16.65 20.01 -22.47
CA MET A 341 15.60 19.06 -22.90
C MET A 341 14.50 18.92 -21.84
N LYS A 342 14.88 18.81 -20.56
CA LYS A 342 13.94 18.66 -19.46
C LYS A 342 13.10 19.92 -19.23
N MET A 343 13.68 21.10 -19.35
CA MET A 343 12.94 22.36 -19.20
C MET A 343 12.07 22.68 -20.42
N ALA A 344 12.59 22.49 -21.64
CA ALA A 344 11.84 22.71 -22.87
C ALA A 344 10.62 21.78 -22.96
N SER A 345 10.78 20.52 -22.56
CA SER A 345 9.66 19.57 -22.53
C SER A 345 8.59 19.94 -21.49
N LYS A 346 8.99 20.45 -20.31
CA LYS A 346 8.03 20.98 -19.32
C LYS A 346 7.22 22.15 -19.88
N ALA A 347 7.88 23.09 -20.54
CA ALA A 347 7.23 24.27 -21.12
C ALA A 347 6.27 23.91 -22.27
N ALA A 348 6.69 23.01 -23.17
CA ALA A 348 5.88 22.66 -24.34
C ALA A 348 4.73 21.68 -24.02
N CYS A 349 4.98 20.66 -23.20
CA CYS A 349 4.03 19.57 -22.97
C CYS A 349 3.13 19.80 -21.74
N GLY A 350 3.62 20.53 -20.75
CA GLY A 350 3.01 20.61 -19.43
C GLY A 350 2.94 19.25 -18.73
N PHE A 351 2.15 19.19 -17.65
CA PHE A 351 2.04 17.98 -16.83
C PHE A 351 0.87 17.09 -17.24
N ALA A 352 1.07 15.78 -17.10
CA ALA A 352 0.02 14.80 -17.35
C ALA A 352 -1.07 14.95 -16.30
N LYS A 353 -2.30 15.24 -16.75
CA LYS A 353 -3.47 15.16 -15.89
C LYS A 353 -3.75 13.68 -15.63
N ARG A 354 -3.93 13.32 -14.35
CA ARG A 354 -4.45 11.98 -14.03
C ARG A 354 -5.84 11.86 -14.65
N PRO A 355 -6.11 10.87 -15.50
CA PRO A 355 -7.44 10.70 -16.05
C PRO A 355 -8.43 10.54 -14.90
N ALA A 356 -9.47 11.38 -14.90
CA ALA A 356 -10.60 11.20 -14.01
C ALA A 356 -11.20 9.83 -14.31
N TYR A 357 -11.29 9.00 -13.29
CA TYR A 357 -11.83 7.67 -13.47
C TYR A 357 -13.32 7.72 -13.30
N LYS A 358 -14.01 7.31 -14.36
CA LYS A 358 -15.43 7.04 -14.33
C LYS A 358 -15.63 5.73 -13.57
N HIS A 359 -16.09 5.84 -12.32
CA HIS A 359 -16.49 4.68 -11.53
C HIS A 359 -17.76 4.08 -12.14
N TRP A 360 -17.93 2.76 -12.03
CA TRP A 360 -19.04 2.04 -12.66
C TRP A 360 -20.38 2.28 -11.95
N VAL A 361 -20.34 2.67 -10.67
CA VAL A 361 -21.53 3.00 -9.86
C VAL A 361 -22.07 4.38 -10.26
N SER A 362 -23.37 4.44 -10.50
CA SER A 362 -24.09 5.65 -10.91
C SER A 362 -24.36 6.58 -9.72
N SER A 363 -24.69 7.84 -10.05
CA SER A 363 -25.14 8.83 -9.05
C SER A 363 -26.40 8.39 -8.31
N GLY A 364 -27.31 7.65 -8.98
CA GLY A 364 -28.53 7.11 -8.36
C GLY A 364 -28.21 6.10 -7.24
N SER A 365 -27.30 5.16 -7.49
CA SER A 365 -26.83 4.22 -6.47
C SER A 365 -26.16 4.93 -5.28
N LEU A 366 -25.38 6.00 -5.54
CA LEU A 366 -24.77 6.80 -4.47
C LEU A 366 -25.80 7.53 -3.60
N GLN A 367 -26.88 8.05 -4.21
CA GLN A 367 -27.98 8.69 -3.48
C GLN A 367 -28.70 7.70 -2.56
N LEU A 368 -28.95 6.47 -3.01
CA LEU A 368 -29.56 5.42 -2.17
C LEU A 368 -28.67 5.06 -0.97
N MET A 369 -27.36 5.02 -1.17
CA MET A 369 -26.38 4.78 -0.09
C MET A 369 -26.35 5.94 0.92
N GLU A 370 -26.42 7.19 0.47
CA GLU A 370 -26.49 8.36 1.36
C GLU A 370 -27.83 8.46 2.10
N ALA A 371 -28.94 8.12 1.44
CA ALA A 371 -30.27 8.03 2.07
C ALA A 371 -30.28 6.98 3.20
N ARG A 372 -29.61 5.83 2.99
CA ARG A 372 -29.43 4.83 4.05
C ARG A 372 -28.57 5.36 5.20
N ARG A 373 -27.47 6.06 4.90
CA ARG A 373 -26.57 6.65 5.91
C ARG A 373 -27.28 7.68 6.78
N SER A 374 -28.13 8.50 6.17
CA SER A 374 -28.91 9.54 6.84
C SER A 374 -30.11 8.98 7.62
N THR A 375 -30.45 7.70 7.42
CA THR A 375 -31.53 7.03 8.16
C THR A 375 -30.99 6.55 9.53
N PRO A 376 -31.58 6.97 10.67
CA PRO A 376 -31.16 6.56 12.01
C PRO A 376 -31.10 5.04 12.19
N GLY A 377 -30.29 4.58 13.14
CA GLY A 377 -30.09 3.16 13.45
C GLY A 377 -31.07 2.61 14.50
N ASP A 378 -32.22 3.27 14.65
CA ASP A 378 -33.23 2.94 15.65
C ASP A 378 -34.25 1.95 15.10
N ARG A 379 -34.91 1.19 15.98
CA ARG A 379 -35.86 0.12 15.63
C ARG A 379 -37.00 0.61 14.72
N GLU A 380 -37.41 1.86 14.88
CA GLU A 380 -38.46 2.49 14.07
C GLU A 380 -38.10 2.55 12.58
N PHE A 381 -36.81 2.65 12.24
CA PHE A 381 -36.34 2.80 10.86
C PHE A 381 -35.84 1.49 10.25
N ASP A 382 -35.93 0.35 10.95
CA ASP A 382 -35.41 -0.94 10.46
C ASP A 382 -36.08 -1.40 9.16
N HIS A 383 -37.39 -1.17 9.03
CA HIS A 383 -38.13 -1.50 7.80
C HIS A 383 -37.63 -0.65 6.61
N LYS A 384 -37.49 0.67 6.80
CA LYS A 384 -36.97 1.60 5.79
C LYS A 384 -35.52 1.27 5.40
N ARG A 385 -34.67 0.93 6.38
CA ARG A 385 -33.29 0.46 6.13
C ARG A 385 -33.25 -0.86 5.37
N ARG A 386 -34.25 -1.74 5.53
CA ARG A 386 -34.36 -3.01 4.79
C ARG A 386 -34.78 -2.79 3.34
N LEU A 387 -35.74 -1.91 3.09
CA LEU A 387 -36.15 -1.54 1.72
C LEU A 387 -35.00 -0.90 0.95
N LEU A 388 -34.35 0.11 1.53
CA LEU A 388 -33.15 0.73 0.95
C LEU A 388 -32.03 -0.28 0.71
N ARG A 389 -31.93 -1.35 1.53
CA ARG A 389 -30.95 -2.42 1.31
C ARG A 389 -31.19 -3.15 -0.01
N ASN A 390 -32.45 -3.48 -0.29
CA ASN A 390 -32.84 -4.23 -1.48
C ASN A 390 -32.68 -3.37 -2.75
N GLU A 391 -33.11 -2.11 -2.69
CA GLU A 391 -32.98 -1.15 -3.79
C GLU A 391 -31.52 -0.87 -4.15
N ILE A 392 -30.65 -0.65 -3.15
CA ILE A 392 -29.20 -0.52 -3.38
C ILE A 392 -28.65 -1.77 -4.07
N GLY A 393 -29.07 -2.96 -3.61
CA GLY A 393 -28.63 -4.23 -4.20
C GLY A 393 -29.00 -4.39 -5.68
N GLN A 394 -30.21 -3.97 -6.06
CA GLN A 394 -30.67 -4.01 -7.45
C GLN A 394 -29.96 -2.95 -8.32
N SER A 395 -29.87 -1.71 -7.82
CA SER A 395 -29.24 -0.59 -8.53
C SER A 395 -27.76 -0.86 -8.83
N LEU A 396 -27.01 -1.40 -7.86
CA LEU A 396 -25.60 -1.77 -8.06
C LEU A 396 -25.42 -2.94 -9.04
N ARG A 397 -26.36 -3.89 -9.14
CA ARG A 397 -26.26 -4.95 -10.17
C ARG A 397 -26.40 -4.35 -11.58
N LYS A 398 -27.37 -3.47 -11.76
CA LYS A 398 -27.63 -2.78 -13.03
C LYS A 398 -26.45 -1.91 -13.47
N ASP A 399 -25.90 -1.12 -12.55
CA ASP A 399 -24.72 -0.29 -12.80
C ASP A 399 -23.51 -1.13 -13.24
N ARG A 400 -23.29 -2.28 -12.58
CA ARG A 400 -22.17 -3.18 -12.88
C ARG A 400 -22.29 -3.75 -14.29
N GLU A 401 -23.48 -4.20 -14.65
CA GLU A 401 -23.76 -4.75 -15.98
C GLU A 401 -23.54 -3.70 -17.07
N ALA A 402 -24.11 -2.50 -16.89
CA ALA A 402 -23.95 -1.38 -17.82
C ALA A 402 -22.46 -1.02 -18.04
N TRP A 403 -21.67 -1.03 -16.98
CA TRP A 403 -20.24 -0.73 -17.09
C TRP A 403 -19.45 -1.82 -17.83
N TRP A 404 -19.73 -3.10 -17.56
CA TRP A 404 -19.08 -4.18 -18.31
C TRP A 404 -19.42 -4.12 -19.79
N SER A 405 -20.66 -3.78 -20.14
CA SER A 405 -21.09 -3.55 -21.52
C SER A 405 -20.38 -2.35 -22.16
N GLU A 406 -20.29 -1.18 -21.50
CA GLU A 406 -19.53 -0.02 -21.99
C GLU A 406 -18.07 -0.39 -22.25
N ARG A 407 -17.47 -1.16 -21.33
CA ARG A 407 -16.07 -1.55 -21.40
C ARG A 407 -15.76 -2.56 -22.50
N ALA A 408 -16.67 -3.51 -22.72
CA ALA A 408 -16.59 -4.44 -23.84
C ALA A 408 -16.60 -3.68 -25.17
N ASN A 409 -17.53 -2.74 -25.34
CA ASN A 409 -17.62 -1.89 -26.53
C ASN A 409 -16.34 -1.06 -26.76
N GLU A 410 -15.74 -0.50 -25.70
CA GLU A 410 -14.46 0.21 -25.81
C GLU A 410 -13.30 -0.70 -26.27
N MET A 411 -13.28 -1.95 -25.79
CA MET A 411 -12.28 -2.94 -26.16
C MET A 411 -12.45 -3.37 -27.62
N GLU A 412 -13.68 -3.65 -28.06
CA GLU A 412 -14.01 -3.96 -29.45
C GLU A 412 -13.61 -2.82 -30.39
N ALA A 413 -13.94 -1.57 -30.05
CA ALA A 413 -13.56 -0.40 -30.85
C ALA A 413 -12.02 -0.21 -30.91
N ALA A 414 -11.31 -0.48 -29.81
CA ALA A 414 -9.84 -0.42 -29.78
C ALA A 414 -9.19 -1.53 -30.62
N ALA A 415 -9.77 -2.73 -30.64
CA ALA A 415 -9.34 -3.84 -31.47
C ALA A 415 -9.60 -3.55 -32.96
N ALA A 416 -10.81 -3.10 -33.30
CA ALA A 416 -11.21 -2.76 -34.67
C ALA A 416 -10.36 -1.63 -35.27
N SER A 417 -9.94 -0.65 -34.46
CA SER A 417 -9.07 0.45 -34.88
C SER A 417 -7.57 0.09 -34.93
N GLY A 418 -7.19 -1.17 -34.65
CA GLY A 418 -5.78 -1.59 -34.59
C GLY A 418 -4.97 -0.92 -33.48
N ASN A 419 -5.62 -0.27 -32.50
CA ASN A 419 -4.95 0.41 -31.40
C ASN A 419 -4.60 -0.58 -30.28
N CYS A 420 -3.63 -1.46 -30.54
CA CYS A 420 -3.19 -2.50 -29.62
C CYS A 420 -2.78 -1.95 -28.25
N ARG A 421 -2.24 -0.72 -28.18
CA ARG A 421 -1.87 -0.09 -26.90
C ARG A 421 -3.11 0.23 -26.05
N LYS A 422 -4.12 0.88 -26.64
CA LYS A 422 -5.38 1.18 -25.94
C LYS A 422 -6.07 -0.11 -25.52
N LEU A 423 -6.09 -1.11 -26.40
CA LEU A 423 -6.61 -2.45 -26.10
C LEU A 423 -5.88 -3.09 -24.90
N PHE A 424 -4.54 -3.14 -24.91
CA PHE A 424 -3.76 -3.66 -23.78
C PHE A 424 -3.96 -2.87 -22.47
N GLN A 425 -4.13 -1.56 -22.56
CA GLN A 425 -4.46 -0.72 -21.40
C GLN A 425 -5.84 -1.06 -20.84
N LEU A 426 -6.84 -1.25 -21.70
CA LEU A 426 -8.19 -1.67 -21.31
C LEU A 426 -8.15 -3.07 -20.69
N ILE A 427 -7.50 -4.05 -21.32
CA ILE A 427 -7.30 -5.41 -20.79
C ILE A 427 -6.61 -5.38 -19.42
N ARG A 428 -5.58 -4.55 -19.22
CA ARG A 428 -4.94 -4.40 -17.91
C ARG A 428 -5.82 -3.69 -16.87
N ALA A 429 -6.73 -2.83 -17.31
CA ALA A 429 -7.64 -2.11 -16.44
C ALA A 429 -8.87 -2.93 -16.04
N THR A 430 -9.28 -3.89 -16.88
CA THR A 430 -10.47 -4.75 -16.68
C THR A 430 -10.13 -6.17 -16.25
N GLY A 431 -8.99 -6.69 -16.69
CA GLY A 431 -8.52 -8.00 -16.30
C GLY A 431 -8.30 -8.03 -14.80
N SER A 432 -8.61 -9.17 -14.18
CA SER A 432 -8.05 -9.52 -12.88
C SER A 432 -6.55 -9.20 -12.96
N LYS A 433 -6.04 -8.37 -12.04
CA LYS A 433 -4.59 -8.36 -11.83
C LYS A 433 -4.28 -9.82 -11.61
N LYS A 434 -3.60 -10.47 -12.57
CA LYS A 434 -3.01 -11.79 -12.30
C LYS A 434 -2.33 -11.58 -10.96
N SER A 435 -2.72 -12.37 -9.96
CA SER A 435 -1.92 -12.49 -8.76
C SER A 435 -0.49 -12.56 -9.29
N GLY A 436 0.37 -11.64 -8.83
CA GLY A 436 1.80 -11.92 -8.99
C GLY A 436 1.93 -13.36 -8.52
N VAL A 437 2.44 -14.24 -9.40
CA VAL A 437 2.61 -15.67 -9.13
C VAL A 437 2.89 -15.78 -7.65
N SER A 438 2.03 -16.46 -6.88
CA SER A 438 2.20 -16.55 -5.43
C SER A 438 3.67 -16.91 -5.21
N GLU A 439 4.49 -15.92 -4.81
CA GLU A 439 5.93 -16.12 -4.69
C GLU A 439 6.20 -16.78 -3.34
N THR A 440 5.33 -17.74 -2.97
CA THR A 440 5.56 -18.66 -1.88
C THR A 440 6.60 -19.62 -2.39
N ILE A 441 7.85 -19.24 -2.14
CA ILE A 441 9.02 -20.06 -2.43
C ILE A 441 9.13 -21.03 -1.27
N TYR A 442 9.34 -22.30 -1.57
CA TYR A 442 9.48 -23.34 -0.57
C TYR A 442 10.95 -23.66 -0.33
N GLU A 443 11.27 -24.07 0.89
CA GLU A 443 12.51 -24.80 1.19
C GLU A 443 12.50 -26.17 0.50
N ASP A 444 13.64 -26.84 0.47
CA ASP A 444 13.76 -28.21 -0.06
C ASP A 444 12.88 -29.23 0.70
N ASP A 445 12.52 -28.93 1.96
CA ASP A 445 11.63 -29.75 2.79
C ASP A 445 10.12 -29.48 2.56
N GLY A 446 9.78 -28.56 1.66
CA GLY A 446 8.40 -28.20 1.33
C GLY A 446 7.75 -27.17 2.25
N MET A 447 8.49 -26.55 3.18
CA MET A 447 7.96 -25.49 4.04
C MET A 447 8.00 -24.12 3.34
N PRO A 448 6.95 -23.29 3.45
CA PRO A 448 6.90 -21.99 2.79
C PRO A 448 7.86 -20.99 3.43
N ILE A 449 8.71 -20.38 2.61
CA ILE A 449 9.66 -19.36 3.03
C ILE A 449 8.95 -18.00 3.09
N THR A 450 8.72 -17.53 4.30
CA THR A 450 8.02 -16.26 4.58
C THR A 450 8.97 -15.05 4.64
N ASN A 451 10.27 -15.28 4.85
CA ASN A 451 11.28 -14.24 5.02
C ASN A 451 11.96 -13.86 3.69
N ILE A 452 11.97 -12.57 3.32
CA ILE A 452 12.57 -12.09 2.07
C ILE A 452 14.08 -12.38 1.94
N CYS A 453 14.85 -12.27 3.03
CA CYS A 453 16.27 -12.59 3.02
C CYS A 453 16.50 -14.08 2.77
N ARG A 454 15.67 -14.95 3.38
CA ARG A 454 15.76 -16.40 3.13
C ARG A 454 15.29 -16.75 1.73
N ARG A 455 14.26 -16.08 1.21
CA ARG A 455 13.82 -16.21 -0.19
C ARG A 455 14.95 -15.87 -1.17
N LEU A 456 15.69 -14.79 -0.91
CA LEU A 456 16.86 -14.41 -1.71
C LEU A 456 18.00 -15.44 -1.60
N GLY A 457 18.25 -15.98 -0.40
CA GLY A 457 19.20 -17.07 -0.20
C GLY A 457 18.81 -18.33 -0.98
N ARG A 458 17.53 -18.71 -0.93
CA ARG A 458 16.99 -19.85 -1.68
C ARG A 458 17.08 -19.66 -3.20
N TRP A 459 16.88 -18.43 -3.68
CA TRP A 459 17.11 -18.08 -5.09
C TRP A 459 18.58 -18.21 -5.49
N ALA A 460 19.51 -17.81 -4.61
CA ALA A 460 20.94 -17.97 -4.85
C ALA A 460 21.31 -19.46 -4.93
N GLU A 461 20.88 -20.27 -3.96
CA GLU A 461 21.07 -21.73 -3.93
C GLU A 461 20.55 -22.40 -5.21
N PHE A 462 19.33 -22.05 -5.65
CA PHE A 462 18.74 -22.59 -6.86
C PHE A 462 19.57 -22.29 -8.12
N PHE A 463 20.02 -21.04 -8.28
CA PHE A 463 20.82 -20.66 -9.45
C PHE A 463 22.24 -21.19 -9.39
N GLU A 464 22.83 -21.28 -8.21
CA GLU A 464 24.13 -21.92 -8.01
C GLU A 464 24.06 -23.39 -8.43
N GLY A 465 23.00 -24.11 -8.04
CA GLY A 465 22.75 -25.48 -8.50
C GLY A 465 22.51 -25.63 -10.01
N GLN A 466 21.80 -24.68 -10.65
CA GLN A 466 21.50 -24.73 -12.08
C GLN A 466 22.66 -24.31 -12.99
N PHE A 467 23.51 -23.39 -12.55
CA PHE A 467 24.54 -22.77 -13.38
C PHE A 467 25.97 -23.21 -13.06
N ASN A 468 26.16 -24.20 -12.20
CA ASN A 468 27.43 -24.90 -12.02
C ASN A 468 27.71 -25.83 -13.22
N TRP A 469 28.21 -25.25 -14.31
CA TRP A 469 28.84 -26.03 -15.36
C TRP A 469 30.22 -26.49 -14.85
N PRO A 470 30.62 -27.75 -15.10
CA PRO A 470 32.02 -28.12 -14.90
C PRO A 470 32.88 -27.16 -15.73
N ALA A 471 34.00 -26.71 -15.16
CA ALA A 471 34.93 -25.84 -15.88
C ALA A 471 35.19 -26.46 -17.25
N ALA A 472 34.75 -25.77 -18.32
CA ALA A 472 34.99 -26.24 -19.67
C ALA A 472 36.50 -26.49 -19.78
N PRO A 473 36.94 -27.65 -20.30
CA PRO A 473 38.35 -27.83 -20.58
C PRO A 473 38.78 -26.63 -21.42
N ALA A 474 39.81 -25.92 -20.97
CA ALA A 474 40.29 -24.69 -21.57
C ALA A 474 40.89 -25.00 -22.95
N THR A 475 40.04 -25.30 -23.92
CA THR A 475 40.39 -25.36 -25.33
C THR A 475 40.13 -23.95 -25.84
N SER A 476 41.15 -23.10 -25.66
CA SER A 476 41.22 -21.76 -26.24
C SER A 476 41.31 -21.89 -27.76
N THR A 477 40.21 -22.27 -28.42
CA THR A 477 40.14 -22.17 -29.88
C THR A 477 40.00 -20.69 -30.18
N SER A 478 41.12 -20.04 -30.46
CA SER A 478 41.17 -18.71 -31.07
C SER A 478 40.39 -18.78 -32.39
N LEU A 479 39.10 -18.45 -32.33
CA LEU A 479 38.31 -18.21 -33.52
C LEU A 479 38.84 -16.90 -34.10
N SER A 480 39.58 -17.01 -35.21
CA SER A 480 39.92 -15.88 -36.07
C SER A 480 38.61 -15.26 -36.58
N CYS A 481 38.09 -14.29 -35.83
CA CYS A 481 36.94 -13.50 -36.21
C CYS A 481 37.40 -12.48 -37.25
N SER A 482 36.87 -12.57 -38.46
CA SER A 482 37.07 -11.54 -39.49
C SER A 482 36.70 -10.16 -38.91
N PRO A 483 37.44 -9.08 -39.24
CA PRO A 483 37.11 -7.75 -38.76
C PRO A 483 35.66 -7.41 -39.11
N TRP A 484 34.87 -7.00 -38.11
CA TRP A 484 33.53 -6.52 -38.36
C TRP A 484 33.59 -5.32 -39.32
N PRO A 485 32.67 -5.17 -40.28
CA PRO A 485 32.61 -4.01 -41.16
C PRO A 485 32.07 -2.82 -40.38
N VAL A 486 32.88 -2.31 -39.46
CA VAL A 486 32.57 -1.19 -38.56
C VAL A 486 33.64 -0.14 -38.80
N THR A 487 33.20 1.06 -39.17
CA THR A 487 34.06 2.23 -39.32
C THR A 487 34.56 2.70 -37.95
N THR A 488 35.83 3.07 -37.87
CA THR A 488 36.44 3.66 -36.65
C THR A 488 36.44 5.19 -36.69
N ASP A 489 35.73 5.77 -37.65
CA ASP A 489 35.59 7.22 -37.80
C ASP A 489 34.63 7.79 -36.74
N PRO A 490 34.78 9.06 -36.35
CA PRO A 490 33.88 9.69 -35.40
C PRO A 490 32.42 9.70 -35.92
N PRO A 491 31.43 9.59 -35.02
CA PRO A 491 30.02 9.56 -35.41
C PRO A 491 29.62 10.79 -36.22
N ASN A 492 29.02 10.59 -37.39
CA ASN A 492 28.58 11.70 -38.25
C ASN A 492 27.12 12.11 -37.99
N GLU A 493 26.74 13.32 -38.39
CA GLU A 493 25.39 13.86 -38.16
C GLU A 493 24.29 13.01 -38.84
N ALA A 494 24.61 12.35 -39.96
CA ALA A 494 23.65 11.50 -40.67
C ALA A 494 23.34 10.20 -39.90
N GLU A 495 24.36 9.60 -39.29
CA GLU A 495 24.24 8.45 -38.39
C GLU A 495 23.43 8.80 -37.15
N VAL A 496 23.78 9.90 -36.48
CA VAL A 496 23.04 10.37 -35.29
C VAL A 496 21.58 10.62 -35.64
N ARG A 497 21.30 11.31 -36.76
CA ARG A 497 19.93 11.53 -37.24
C ARG A 497 19.19 10.22 -37.49
N LYS A 498 19.83 9.26 -38.15
CA LYS A 498 19.24 7.95 -38.46
C LYS A 498 18.88 7.20 -37.17
N GLU A 499 19.78 7.14 -36.20
CA GLU A 499 19.53 6.49 -34.91
C GLU A 499 18.41 7.16 -34.12
N LEU A 500 18.37 8.50 -34.10
CA LEU A 500 17.28 9.26 -33.49
C LEU A 500 15.92 8.96 -34.13
N GLN A 501 15.88 8.75 -35.44
CA GLN A 501 14.66 8.38 -36.16
C GLN A 501 14.21 6.93 -35.88
N LEU A 502 15.15 6.02 -35.59
CA LEU A 502 14.85 4.62 -35.22
C LEU A 502 14.26 4.50 -33.81
N LEU A 503 14.45 5.49 -32.95
CA LEU A 503 13.89 5.50 -31.60
C LEU A 503 12.36 5.31 -31.59
N LYS A 504 11.89 4.43 -30.69
CA LYS A 504 10.46 4.17 -30.48
C LYS A 504 9.90 5.17 -29.47
N ARG A 505 8.90 5.98 -29.89
CA ARG A 505 8.26 7.07 -29.09
C ARG A 505 7.78 6.65 -27.69
N TYR A 506 7.35 5.40 -27.52
CA TYR A 506 6.63 4.94 -26.32
C TYR A 506 7.43 3.98 -25.43
N LYS A 507 8.75 4.11 -25.46
CA LYS A 507 9.65 3.40 -24.55
C LYS A 507 9.85 4.20 -23.26
N SER A 508 10.15 3.48 -22.19
CA SER A 508 10.48 4.08 -20.90
C SER A 508 11.79 4.88 -21.01
N PRO A 509 11.92 5.99 -20.26
CA PRO A 509 13.20 6.70 -20.14
C PRO A 509 14.26 5.79 -19.50
N GLY A 510 15.53 6.10 -19.78
CA GLY A 510 16.68 5.45 -19.16
C GLY A 510 17.01 6.04 -17.79
N PRO A 511 18.22 5.77 -17.25
CA PRO A 511 18.72 6.35 -16.00
C PRO A 511 18.78 7.89 -16.02
N ASP A 512 18.83 8.47 -17.23
CA ASP A 512 18.77 9.91 -17.50
C ASP A 512 17.37 10.52 -17.29
N ASP A 513 16.32 9.72 -17.09
CA ASP A 513 14.93 10.18 -16.99
C ASP A 513 14.45 10.94 -18.25
N LEU A 514 15.13 10.74 -19.41
CA LEU A 514 14.77 11.33 -20.70
C LEU A 514 14.10 10.29 -21.60
N PRO A 515 12.82 10.47 -21.98
CA PRO A 515 12.13 9.54 -22.86
C PRO A 515 12.59 9.68 -24.31
N PRO A 516 12.63 8.58 -25.10
CA PRO A 516 13.06 8.60 -26.49
C PRO A 516 12.29 9.55 -27.42
N ALA A 517 11.06 9.92 -27.07
CA ALA A 517 10.29 10.92 -27.82
C ALA A 517 10.93 12.32 -27.79
N LEU A 518 11.62 12.70 -26.71
CA LEU A 518 12.31 14.01 -26.62
C LEU A 518 13.46 14.11 -27.62
N PHE A 519 14.17 13.02 -27.81
CA PHE A 519 15.27 12.92 -28.76
C PHE A 519 14.75 12.89 -30.20
N LYS A 520 13.68 12.13 -30.45
CA LYS A 520 13.06 12.01 -31.78
C LYS A 520 12.45 13.32 -32.28
N ASP A 521 11.82 14.09 -31.39
CA ASP A 521 11.14 15.33 -31.76
C ASP A 521 12.02 16.59 -31.55
N GLY A 522 13.27 16.45 -31.11
CA GLY A 522 14.21 17.57 -30.86
C GLY A 522 14.74 18.27 -32.11
N GLY A 523 14.54 17.69 -33.30
CA GLY A 523 14.86 18.31 -34.59
C GLY A 523 16.36 18.36 -34.90
N ASP A 524 16.70 19.09 -35.97
CA ASP A 524 18.09 19.18 -36.45
C ASP A 524 19.03 19.86 -35.46
N PHE A 525 18.52 20.80 -34.67
CA PHE A 525 19.33 21.50 -33.66
C PHE A 525 19.86 20.52 -32.59
N LEU A 526 18.99 19.67 -32.04
CA LEU A 526 19.40 18.64 -31.08
C LEU A 526 20.35 17.61 -31.73
N THR A 527 20.12 17.27 -33.00
CA THR A 527 20.97 16.32 -33.74
C THR A 527 22.40 16.85 -33.87
N LYS A 528 22.56 18.14 -34.20
CA LYS A 528 23.87 18.80 -34.30
C LYS A 528 24.59 18.82 -32.95
N GLU A 529 23.90 19.24 -31.89
CA GLU A 529 24.49 19.28 -30.54
C GLU A 529 24.92 17.90 -30.04
N LEU A 530 24.12 16.86 -30.28
CA LEU A 530 24.48 15.48 -29.93
C LEU A 530 25.68 14.99 -30.75
N THR A 531 25.77 15.37 -32.03
CA THR A 531 26.91 15.01 -32.89
C THR A 531 28.20 15.63 -32.35
N VAL A 532 28.17 16.91 -31.95
CA VAL A 532 29.31 17.59 -31.33
C VAL A 532 29.71 16.91 -30.01
N LEU A 533 28.73 16.55 -29.18
CA LEU A 533 28.98 15.85 -27.92
C LEU A 533 29.61 14.47 -28.16
N PHE A 534 29.07 13.67 -29.08
CA PHE A 534 29.58 12.33 -29.38
C PHE A 534 30.97 12.38 -30.02
N ALA A 535 31.26 13.36 -30.87
CA ALA A 535 32.60 13.56 -31.42
C ALA A 535 33.62 13.85 -30.31
N LYS A 536 33.30 14.75 -29.37
CA LYS A 536 34.17 15.02 -28.21
C LYS A 536 34.42 13.79 -27.33
N VAL A 537 33.39 12.95 -27.14
CA VAL A 537 33.51 11.70 -26.38
C VAL A 537 34.36 10.68 -27.13
N TRP A 538 34.29 10.65 -28.46
CA TRP A 538 35.08 9.75 -29.29
C TRP A 538 36.57 10.10 -29.31
N GLU A 539 36.89 11.39 -29.22
CA GLU A 539 38.27 11.90 -29.21
C GLU A 539 39.00 11.71 -27.86
N GLN A 540 38.27 11.38 -26.79
CA GLN A 540 38.82 11.07 -25.46
C GLN A 540 38.92 9.55 -25.25
#